data_AF-A0A5R8VHP3-F1
#
_entry.id   AF-A0A5R8VHP3-F1
#
_cell.length_a   1.000
_cell.length_b   1.000
_cell.length_c   1.000
_cell.angle_alpha   90.00
_cell.angle_beta   90.00
_cell.angle_gamma   90.00
#
_symmetry.space_group_name_H-M   'P 1'
#
loop_
_entity.id
_entity.type
_entity.pdbx_description
1 polymer ?
#
loop_
_entity_poly.entity_id
_entity_poly.type
_entity_poly.pdbx_seq_one_letter_code
_entity_poly.pdbx_strand_id
1 'polypeptide(L)' 'MKVEPATRNAWAKVELGTEVSLSNNGQLLHHGTVVAKTTSGSALWILSPTLERRMYRNITGHHLTVEKAPTTGSRFTYQP' A
#
# COMPACT_ATOMS: atom_id res chain seq x y z
N MET A 1 15.08 -1.27 15.86
CA MET A 1 14.04 -0.38 15.32
C MET A 1 12.68 -0.88 15.82
N LYS A 2 11.89 -0.06 16.52
CA LYS A 2 10.54 -0.43 16.92
C LYS A 2 9.63 -0.25 15.69
N VAL A 3 9.13 -1.36 15.15
CA VAL A 3 8.15 -1.34 14.06
C VAL A 3 6.79 -1.16 14.73
N GLU A 4 6.22 0.05 14.67
CA GLU A 4 4.88 0.29 15.19
C GLU A 4 3.84 -0.33 14.24
N PRO A 5 2.80 -0.99 14.77
CA PRO A 5 1.73 -1.54 13.96
C PRO A 5 1.13 -0.44 13.07
N ALA A 6 0.99 -0.73 11.78
CA ALA A 6 0.34 0.18 10.86
C ALA A 6 -1.12 0.30 11.25
N THR A 7 -1.44 1.33 12.04
CA THR A 7 -2.80 1.59 12.50
C THR A 7 -3.73 1.74 11.30
N ARG A 8 -5.03 1.50 11.50
CA ARG A 8 -6.07 1.76 10.48
C ARG A 8 -5.92 3.15 9.83
N ASN A 9 -5.47 4.12 10.62
CA ASN A 9 -5.24 5.49 10.19
C ASN A 9 -4.07 5.62 9.19
N ALA A 10 -3.01 4.82 9.33
CA ALA A 10 -1.87 4.84 8.40
C ALA A 10 -2.29 4.38 6.99
N TRP A 11 -3.11 3.32 6.89
CA TRP A 11 -3.59 2.81 5.60
C TRP A 11 -4.53 3.78 4.90
N ALA A 12 -5.41 4.46 5.65
CA ALA A 12 -6.34 5.45 5.09
C ALA A 12 -5.63 6.66 4.47
N LYS A 13 -4.49 7.05 5.06
CA LYS A 13 -3.66 8.17 4.60
C LYS A 13 -2.82 7.86 3.37
N VAL A 14 -2.65 6.60 2.99
CA VAL A 14 -1.89 6.25 1.80
C VAL A 14 -2.62 6.71 0.55
N GLU A 15 -1.91 7.44 -0.29
CA GLU A 15 -2.43 7.98 -1.56
C GLU A 15 -2.17 7.01 -2.71
N LEU A 16 -2.95 7.14 -3.78
CA LEU A 16 -2.68 6.39 -5.01
C LEU A 16 -1.35 6.86 -5.61
N GLY A 17 -0.58 5.93 -6.17
CA GLY A 17 0.77 6.20 -6.66
C GLY A 17 1.86 6.13 -5.61
N THR A 18 1.51 5.91 -4.34
CA THR A 18 2.50 5.71 -3.28
C THR A 18 3.16 4.34 -3.45
N GLU A 19 4.49 4.29 -3.37
CA GLU A 19 5.24 3.04 -3.31
C GLU A 19 5.32 2.56 -1.87
N VAL A 20 4.94 1.29 -1.65
CA VAL A 20 4.78 0.71 -0.33
C VAL A 20 5.35 -0.70 -0.27
N SER A 21 5.90 -1.03 0.90
CA SER A 21 6.19 -2.40 1.31
C SER A 21 5.14 -2.86 2.30
N LEU A 22 4.54 -4.02 2.06
CA LEU A 22 3.66 -4.68 3.00
C LEU A 22 4.38 -5.88 3.62
N SER A 23 4.42 -5.93 4.94
CA SER A 23 4.94 -7.08 5.70
C SER A 23 3.91 -7.63 6.68
N ASN A 24 4.08 -8.89 7.07
CA ASN A 24 3.31 -9.54 8.13
C ASN A 24 4.27 -10.15 9.15
N ASN A 25 4.19 -9.71 10.40
CA ASN A 25 5.05 -10.17 11.49
C ASN A 25 6.56 -10.16 11.13
N GLY A 26 7.00 -9.12 10.40
CA GLY A 26 8.39 -8.94 9.98
C GLY A 26 8.78 -9.62 8.66
N GLN A 27 7.91 -10.41 8.03
CA GLN A 27 8.16 -10.98 6.71
C GLN A 27 7.53 -10.12 5.61
N LEU A 28 8.30 -9.76 4.59
CA LEU A 28 7.80 -9.04 3.42
C LEU A 28 6.79 -9.91 2.66
N LEU A 29 5.55 -9.44 2.54
CA LEU A 29 4.51 -10.09 1.75
C LEU A 29 4.49 -9.57 0.32
N HIS A 30 4.70 -8.27 0.14
CA HIS A 30 4.59 -7.62 -1.16
C HIS A 30 5.25 -6.26 -1.16
N HIS A 31 5.65 -5.81 -2.34
CA HIS A 31 6.21 -4.49 -2.56
C HIS A 31 5.71 -3.96 -3.90
N GLY A 32 5.31 -2.70 -3.94
CA GLY A 32 4.87 -2.07 -5.18
C GLY A 32 4.08 -0.78 -4.96
N THR A 33 3.39 -0.35 -6.00
CA THR A 33 2.65 0.91 -6.01
C THR A 33 1.18 0.70 -5.67
N VAL A 34 0.62 1.55 -4.81
CA VAL A 34 -0.82 1.55 -4.53
C VAL A 34 -1.59 2.10 -5.73
N VAL A 35 -2.43 1.26 -6.34
CA VAL A 35 -3.19 1.58 -7.56
C VAL A 35 -4.69 1.69 -7.33
N ALA A 36 -5.19 1.23 -6.18
CA ALA A 36 -6.56 1.45 -5.73
C ALA A 36 -6.65 1.32 -4.21
N LYS A 37 -7.69 1.91 -3.60
CA LYS A 37 -8.02 1.76 -2.19
C LYS A 37 -9.52 1.82 -1.93
N THR A 38 -9.99 1.14 -0.89
CA THR A 38 -11.36 1.33 -0.41
C THR A 38 -11.52 2.74 0.16
N THR A 39 -12.72 3.32 0.08
CA THR A 39 -13.03 4.65 0.65
C THR A 39 -12.67 4.77 2.13
N SER A 40 -12.82 3.68 2.89
CA SER A 40 -12.50 3.62 4.32
C SER A 40 -11.01 3.42 4.63
N GLY A 41 -10.17 3.20 3.62
CA GLY A 41 -8.75 2.85 3.82
C GLY A 41 -8.49 1.47 4.41
N SER A 42 -9.52 0.61 4.48
CA SER A 42 -9.40 -0.75 5.05
C SER A 42 -8.66 -1.75 4.16
N ALA A 43 -8.59 -1.49 2.86
CA ALA A 43 -7.87 -2.33 1.93
C ALA A 43 -7.23 -1.51 0.80
N LEU A 44 -6.09 -1.99 0.31
CA LEU A 44 -5.28 -1.42 -0.75
C LEU A 44 -5.04 -2.47 -1.83
N TRP A 45 -5.00 -2.03 -3.09
CA TRP A 45 -4.47 -2.82 -4.19
C TRP A 45 -3.08 -2.32 -4.51
N ILE A 46 -2.11 -3.22 -4.43
CA ILE A 46 -0.70 -2.94 -4.68
C ILE A 46 -0.32 -3.65 -5.98
N LEU A 47 0.31 -2.92 -6.90
CA LEU A 47 0.85 -3.42 -8.15
C LEU A 47 2.37 -3.57 -8.00
N SER A 48 2.88 -4.79 -8.11
CA SER A 48 4.31 -5.06 -8.06
C SER A 48 5.04 -4.50 -9.30
N PRO A 49 6.38 -4.37 -9.24
CA PRO A 49 7.19 -4.06 -10.42
C PRO A 49 7.06 -5.08 -11.55
N THR A 50 6.63 -6.31 -11.23
CA THR A 50 6.37 -7.40 -12.19
C THR A 50 4.93 -7.39 -12.71
N LEU A 51 4.17 -6.32 -12.49
CA LEU A 51 2.78 -6.13 -12.89
C LEU A 51 1.78 -7.09 -12.23
N GLU A 52 2.16 -7.71 -11.11
CA GLU A 52 1.25 -8.50 -10.30
C GLU A 52 0.41 -7.58 -9.40
N ARG A 53 -0.92 -7.63 -9.51
CA ARG A 53 -1.82 -6.85 -8.67
C ARG A 53 -2.42 -7.69 -7.57
N ARG A 54 -2.21 -7.32 -6.30
CA ARG A 54 -2.80 -8.00 -5.14
C ARG A 54 -3.54 -7.04 -4.21
N MET A 55 -4.65 -7.52 -3.66
CA MET A 55 -5.44 -6.80 -2.65
C MET A 55 -4.98 -7.22 -1.25
N TYR A 56 -4.73 -6.23 -0.40
CA TYR A 56 -4.39 -6.43 1.01
C TYR A 56 -5.36 -5.70 1.90
N ARG A 57 -5.76 -6.35 2.99
CA ARG A 57 -6.63 -5.79 4.03
C ARG A 57 -5.78 -5.40 5.24
N ASN A 58 -6.19 -4.34 5.92
CA ASN A 58 -5.64 -4.00 7.22
C ASN A 58 -6.18 -5.00 8.24
N ILE A 59 -5.33 -5.96 8.62
CA ILE A 59 -5.57 -6.96 9.65
C ILE A 59 -4.38 -7.01 10.59
N THR A 60 -4.57 -7.59 11.78
CA THR A 60 -3.52 -7.74 12.79
C THR A 60 -2.27 -8.39 12.19
N GLY A 61 -1.10 -7.81 12.47
CA GLY A 61 0.19 -8.29 11.98
C GLY A 61 0.63 -7.67 10.65
N HIS A 62 -0.29 -7.09 9.87
CA HIS A 62 0.07 -6.36 8.66
C HIS A 62 0.68 -4.99 8.97
N HIS A 63 1.84 -4.73 8.38
CA HIS A 63 2.57 -3.47 8.50
C HIS A 63 2.84 -2.93 7.11
N LEU A 64 2.40 -1.69 6.90
CA LEU A 64 2.57 -0.96 5.66
C LEU A 64 3.64 0.11 5.86
N THR A 65 4.72 0.02 5.10
CA THR A 65 5.80 1.01 5.05
C THR A 65 5.65 1.81 3.77
N VAL A 66 5.69 3.14 3.87
CA VAL A 66 5.78 4.02 2.70
C VAL A 66 7.24 4.15 2.34
N GLU A 67 7.61 3.64 1.16
CA GLU A 67 8.98 3.72 0.64
C GLU A 67 9.16 5.03 -0.15
N LYS A 68 8.14 5.40 -0.93
CA LYS A 68 8.16 6.61 -1.76
C LYS A 68 6.78 7.25 -1.82
N ALA A 69 6.74 8.55 -1.51
CA ALA A 69 5.55 9.37 -1.67
C ALA A 69 5.09 9.39 -3.15
N PRO A 70 3.79 9.57 -3.42
CA PRO A 70 3.31 9.64 -4.78
C PRO A 70 3.99 10.83 -5.49
N THR A 71 4.56 10.59 -6.66
CA THR A 71 5.06 11.68 -7.49
C THR A 71 3.87 12.47 -8.01
N THR A 72 3.68 13.67 -7.46
CA THR A 72 2.72 14.68 -7.90
C THR A 72 2.96 14.98 -9.39
N GLY A 73 2.25 14.28 -10.27
CA GLY A 73 2.45 14.39 -11.72
C GLY A 73 1.99 13.18 -12.54
N SER A 74 2.02 11.98 -11.96
CA SER A 74 1.54 10.79 -12.67
C SER A 74 0.04 10.63 -12.47
N ARG A 75 -0.73 11.31 -13.32
CA ARG A 75 -2.15 11.02 -13.56
C ARG A 75 -2.23 9.53 -13.93
N PHE A 76 -2.60 8.66 -12.98
CA PHE A 76 -2.93 7.26 -13.25
C PHE A 76 -4.16 7.27 -14.14
N THR A 77 -3.90 7.31 -15.45
CA THR A 77 -4.94 7.29 -16.46
C THR A 77 -5.35 5.82 -16.56
N TYR A 78 -6.36 5.43 -15.78
CA TYR A 78 -7.09 4.19 -16.04
C TYR A 78 -7.77 4.36 -17.40
N GLN A 79 -7.25 3.69 -18.43
CA GLN A 79 -8.00 3.49 -19.68
C GLN A 79 -8.99 2.33 -19.44
N PRO A 80 -10.28 2.51 -19.80
CA PRO A 80 -11.34 1.52 -19.60
C PRO A 80 -11.15 0.26 -20.47
#